data_AF-A0AAV2YM25-F1
#
_entry.id   AF-A0AAV2YM25-F1
#
_cell.length_a   1.000
_cell.length_b   1.000
_cell.length_c   1.000
_cell.angle_alpha   90.00
_cell.angle_beta   90.00
_cell.angle_gamma   90.00
#
_symmetry.space_group_name_H-M   'P 1'
#
loop_
_entity.id
_entity.type
_entity.pdbx_description
1 polymer ?
#
loop_
_entity_poly.entity_id
_entity_poly.type
_entity_poly.pdbx_seq_one_letter_code
_entity_poly.pdbx_strand_id
1 'polypeptide(L)'
;MIAYSLWFRRFTYGGRSKPKTQPATVRVTANATAPEPAGRFAEFKHRIISLFSVVFGRTGILGIEGNYFEVVFLVREIIETTLQSLQAYRMAQLVPRVWLNRCFVGVIVINCWSTPTVHHFCHHNLPLQRLLCLLFDVSLDFLSTVGVPAVLVQSYIKGYVPEIQNFPSPLWYNDVWLINIVNEFQLLLVASWTDLFGRMLFSVSLVMCLQNLKSLIRGRQPGSKHTVAPVADNSKAHTNATVKAKQPRLTLAQVLNVHAPAVTISFSSCGVGFHIHGELQPPPQQCAVVVHPLTGARPACSLLLVNCMKANVTGRMEEMESFMGALEPTSLEHIVIRNCPHVEIPPSLQHFHDIIGMKIYNSTIVRWDADAALTHTTNPNIVFLFGVHVNMSELPAGVQSEDFPRQLLDIEFSGTNLTTLSHDLHTKWIPRTVAVFEQSRFTSVPETLKLMDVGYLSLVLNQITEFPPELFSQPSARTRWLNGNPVTHMPSNLTLSRTVVAIRLTATNLTDVPDWANNADFISTVTLRAGGTPLCARIEKALATGNLSIVADIKNIYDKVDCTVFTGDDLTYYPSIAEAIYDNMPMNSHF
;
A
#
# COMPACT_ATOMS: atom_id res chain seq x y z
N MET A 1 1.67 -18.08 8.18
CA MET A 1 1.37 -19.20 9.12
C MET A 1 -0.11 -19.30 9.53
N ILE A 2 -0.93 -18.26 9.35
CA ILE A 2 -2.38 -18.34 9.66
C ILE A 2 -3.19 -19.05 8.56
N ALA A 3 -2.77 -18.95 7.29
CA ALA A 3 -3.43 -19.64 6.16
C ALA A 3 -3.26 -21.18 6.17
N TYR A 4 -2.16 -21.70 6.75
CA TYR A 4 -1.92 -23.15 6.82
C TYR A 4 -2.84 -23.85 7.83
N SER A 5 -3.30 -23.12 8.86
CA SER A 5 -4.15 -23.66 9.93
C SER A 5 -5.64 -23.68 9.61
N LEU A 6 -6.08 -22.96 8.57
CA LEU A 6 -7.50 -22.93 8.16
C LEU A 6 -7.88 -24.05 7.18
N TRP A 7 -6.90 -24.67 6.50
CA TRP A 7 -7.15 -25.71 5.49
C TRP A 7 -7.32 -27.12 6.07
N PHE A 8 -6.63 -27.46 7.17
CA PHE A 8 -6.73 -28.77 7.79
C PHE A 8 -7.56 -28.73 9.07
N ARG A 9 -8.89 -28.83 8.93
CA ARG A 9 -9.86 -29.03 10.03
C ARG A 9 -9.59 -30.32 10.83
N ARG A 10 -8.58 -30.33 11.70
CA ARG A 10 -8.42 -31.33 12.77
C ARG A 10 -7.90 -30.65 14.05
N PHE A 11 -8.84 -30.11 14.83
CA PHE A 11 -8.63 -29.87 16.25
C PHE A 11 -8.87 -31.18 17.00
N THR A 12 -7.81 -31.92 17.34
CA THR A 12 -7.91 -33.02 18.30
C THR A 12 -7.85 -32.46 19.71
N TYR A 13 -9.02 -32.20 20.31
CA TYR A 13 -9.15 -32.09 21.77
C TYR A 13 -8.97 -33.48 22.38
N GLY A 14 -7.88 -33.69 23.11
CA GLY A 14 -7.71 -34.88 23.95
C GLY A 14 -8.71 -34.82 25.11
N GLY A 15 -9.80 -35.57 24.98
CA GLY A 15 -10.86 -35.65 25.98
C GLY A 15 -10.40 -36.30 27.28
N ARG A 16 -10.84 -35.72 28.40
CA ARG A 16 -10.86 -36.34 29.74
C ARG A 16 -11.63 -37.66 29.67
N SER A 17 -10.95 -38.79 29.80
CA SER A 17 -11.58 -40.06 30.19
C SER A 17 -11.44 -40.24 31.71
N LYS A 18 -12.56 -40.50 32.37
CA LYS A 18 -12.65 -40.83 33.81
C LYS A 18 -11.96 -42.17 34.11
N PRO A 19 -11.41 -42.38 35.31
CA PRO A 19 -10.71 -43.61 35.65
C PRO A 19 -11.72 -44.75 35.89
N LYS A 20 -11.50 -45.89 35.25
CA LYS A 20 -12.05 -47.18 35.68
C LYS A 20 -10.97 -47.90 36.48
N THR A 21 -11.26 -48.11 37.75
CA THR A 21 -10.55 -49.00 38.67
C THR A 21 -10.66 -50.45 38.24
N GLN A 22 -9.53 -51.14 38.10
CA GLN A 22 -9.38 -52.58 38.37
C GLN A 22 -7.89 -52.88 38.65
N PRO A 23 -7.56 -53.70 39.67
CA PRO A 23 -6.18 -53.99 40.03
C PRO A 23 -5.70 -55.25 39.28
N ALA A 24 -4.50 -55.19 38.69
CA ALA A 24 -3.80 -56.39 38.26
C ALA A 24 -2.30 -56.20 38.40
N THR A 25 -1.75 -56.80 39.45
CA THR A 25 -0.33 -57.12 39.63
C THR A 25 0.15 -58.05 38.52
N VAL A 26 1.17 -57.65 37.74
CA VAL A 26 2.03 -58.62 37.01
C VAL A 26 3.48 -58.14 37.01
N ARG A 27 4.36 -59.09 37.34
CA ARG A 27 5.82 -59.05 37.46
C ARG A 27 6.53 -58.55 36.21
N VAL A 28 7.63 -57.85 36.45
CA VAL A 28 8.70 -57.55 35.51
C VAL A 28 9.46 -58.84 35.19
N THR A 29 9.57 -59.19 33.90
CA THR A 29 10.64 -60.03 33.38
C THR A 29 11.44 -59.21 32.38
N ALA A 30 12.69 -58.95 32.73
CA ALA A 30 13.68 -58.36 31.86
C ALA A 30 14.10 -59.39 30.81
N ASN A 31 14.10 -59.01 29.54
CA ASN A 31 14.93 -59.65 28.52
C ASN A 31 15.66 -58.56 27.75
N ALA A 32 16.98 -58.55 27.92
CA ALA A 32 17.91 -57.69 27.22
C ALA A 32 17.99 -58.09 25.74
N THR A 33 17.79 -57.13 24.85
CA THR A 33 18.26 -57.17 23.47
C THR A 33 19.16 -55.96 23.26
N ALA A 34 20.32 -56.18 22.64
CA ALA A 34 21.37 -55.19 22.43
C ALA A 34 20.88 -54.01 21.56
N PRO A 35 21.41 -52.78 21.75
CA PRO A 35 20.93 -51.61 21.03
C PRO A 35 21.46 -51.58 19.58
N GLU A 36 20.56 -51.45 18.61
CA GLU A 36 20.87 -50.98 17.26
C GLU A 36 21.39 -49.53 17.29
N PRO A 37 22.26 -49.12 16.34
CA PRO A 37 22.84 -47.79 16.34
C PRO A 37 21.78 -46.76 15.96
N ALA A 38 21.25 -46.04 16.96
CA ALA A 38 20.39 -44.89 16.75
C ALA A 38 21.13 -43.85 15.89
N GLY A 39 20.73 -43.75 14.62
CA GLY A 39 21.41 -42.97 13.61
C GLY A 39 21.55 -41.49 13.99
N ARG A 40 22.64 -40.89 13.52
CA ARG A 40 23.02 -39.46 13.60
C ARG A 40 21.87 -38.44 13.57
N PHE A 41 20.74 -38.75 12.93
CA PHE A 41 19.56 -37.89 12.88
C PHE A 41 18.82 -37.78 14.23
N ALA A 42 18.75 -38.87 15.01
CA ALA A 42 18.17 -38.87 16.35
C ALA A 42 19.04 -38.09 17.35
N GLU A 43 20.37 -38.25 17.26
CA GLU A 43 21.33 -37.45 18.02
C GLU A 43 21.29 -35.97 17.64
N PHE A 44 21.17 -35.64 16.34
CA PHE A 44 21.04 -34.27 15.87
C PHE A 44 19.74 -33.62 16.35
N LYS A 45 18.61 -34.34 16.28
CA LYS A 45 17.32 -33.89 16.82
C LYS A 45 17.38 -33.70 18.35
N HIS A 46 18.02 -34.63 19.07
CA HIS A 46 18.24 -34.49 20.51
C HIS A 46 19.15 -33.32 20.85
N ARG A 47 20.20 -33.06 20.08
CA ARG A 47 21.06 -31.89 20.24
C ARG A 47 20.30 -30.59 19.99
N ILE A 48 19.48 -30.50 18.95
CA ILE A 48 18.65 -29.32 18.69
C ILE A 48 17.63 -29.12 19.82
N ILE A 49 16.94 -30.16 20.27
CA ILE A 49 15.97 -30.07 21.36
C ILE A 49 16.66 -29.71 22.68
N SER A 50 17.86 -30.25 22.95
CA SER A 50 18.66 -29.94 24.13
C SER A 50 19.16 -28.49 24.10
N LEU A 51 19.73 -28.03 22.99
CA LEU A 51 20.10 -26.63 22.79
C LEU A 51 18.88 -25.71 22.92
N PHE A 52 17.75 -26.08 22.33
CA PHE A 52 16.51 -25.33 22.45
C PHE A 52 16.02 -25.29 23.90
N SER A 53 16.11 -26.38 24.67
CA SER A 53 15.74 -26.38 26.10
C SER A 53 16.71 -25.64 27.01
N VAL A 54 18.00 -25.56 26.64
CA VAL A 54 19.01 -24.80 27.40
C VAL A 54 18.90 -23.31 27.12
N VAL A 55 18.54 -22.94 25.89
CA VAL A 55 18.38 -21.54 25.48
C VAL A 55 16.97 -21.01 25.82
N PHE A 56 15.91 -21.74 25.47
CA PHE A 56 14.50 -21.33 25.60
C PHE A 56 13.68 -22.11 26.64
N GLY A 57 14.29 -23.04 27.40
CA GLY A 57 13.59 -23.71 28.50
C GLY A 57 13.30 -22.78 29.67
N ARG A 58 12.43 -23.19 30.59
CA ARG A 58 11.96 -22.37 31.72
C ARG A 58 13.09 -21.74 32.55
N THR A 59 14.16 -22.49 32.80
CA THR A 59 15.37 -22.07 33.51
C THR A 59 16.56 -21.80 32.58
N GLY A 60 16.33 -21.82 31.27
CA GLY A 60 17.33 -21.56 30.24
C GLY A 60 17.77 -20.09 30.19
N ILE A 61 18.73 -19.78 29.30
CA ILE A 61 19.33 -18.44 29.19
C ILE A 61 18.28 -17.35 28.86
N LEU A 62 17.31 -17.67 28.00
CA LEU A 62 16.16 -16.83 27.63
C LEU A 62 14.87 -17.25 28.38
N GLY A 63 15.01 -18.09 29.41
CA GLY A 63 13.92 -18.63 30.21
C GLY A 63 13.40 -17.65 31.25
N ILE A 64 12.12 -17.76 31.58
CA ILE A 64 11.40 -16.88 32.52
C ILE A 64 11.93 -17.00 33.96
N GLU A 65 12.47 -18.16 34.34
CA GLU A 65 13.10 -18.43 35.63
C GLU A 65 14.64 -18.35 35.53
N GLY A 66 15.18 -17.91 34.39
CA GLY A 66 16.63 -17.78 34.16
C GLY A 66 17.25 -16.56 34.86
N ASN A 67 18.53 -16.66 35.18
CA ASN A 67 19.28 -15.58 35.87
C ASN A 67 19.48 -14.32 35.01
N TYR A 68 19.25 -14.41 33.70
CA TYR A 68 19.42 -13.31 32.74
C TYR A 68 18.09 -12.71 32.26
N PHE A 69 16.95 -13.16 32.80
CA PHE A 69 15.62 -12.73 32.35
C PHE A 69 15.49 -11.20 32.27
N GLU A 70 15.88 -10.48 33.34
CA GLU A 70 15.76 -9.01 33.39
C GLU A 70 16.59 -8.32 32.30
N VAL A 71 17.79 -8.84 31.98
CA VAL A 71 18.67 -8.27 30.94
C VAL A 71 18.12 -8.56 29.56
N VAL A 72 17.67 -9.79 29.32
CA VAL A 72 17.09 -10.22 28.05
C VAL A 72 15.79 -9.45 27.77
N PHE A 73 14.94 -9.31 28.79
CA PHE A 73 13.71 -8.55 28.72
C PHE A 73 13.97 -7.07 28.42
N LEU A 74 14.94 -6.45 29.10
CA LEU A 74 15.30 -5.07 28.83
C LEU A 74 15.85 -4.84 27.41
N VAL A 75 16.73 -5.73 26.92
CA VAL A 75 17.25 -5.64 25.54
C VAL A 75 16.10 -5.72 24.53
N ARG A 76 15.15 -6.61 24.80
CA ARG A 76 13.96 -6.78 23.97
C ARG A 76 13.08 -5.53 23.98
N GLU A 77 12.77 -4.96 25.15
CA GLU A 77 12.00 -3.71 25.26
C GLU A 77 12.66 -2.57 24.49
N ILE A 78 14.00 -2.46 24.51
CA ILE A 78 14.73 -1.46 23.73
C ILE A 78 14.52 -1.66 22.23
N ILE A 79 14.62 -2.90 21.74
CA ILE A 79 14.42 -3.21 20.32
C ILE A 79 12.97 -2.91 19.91
N GLU A 80 11.99 -3.36 20.69
CA GLU A 80 10.56 -3.14 20.42
C GLU A 80 10.21 -1.65 20.45
N THR A 81 10.65 -0.92 21.47
CA THR A 81 10.43 0.53 21.58
C THR A 81 11.06 1.27 20.40
N THR A 82 12.25 0.86 19.96
CA THR A 82 12.91 1.46 18.79
C THR A 82 12.11 1.22 17.52
N LEU A 83 11.69 -0.04 17.28
CA LEU A 83 10.91 -0.39 16.10
C LEU A 83 9.51 0.26 16.13
N GLN A 84 8.86 0.35 17.29
CA GLN A 84 7.59 1.06 17.46
C GLN A 84 7.79 2.55 17.19
N SER A 85 8.87 3.16 17.68
CA SER A 85 9.16 4.58 17.41
C SER A 85 9.39 4.86 15.92
N LEU A 86 10.08 3.96 15.21
CA LEU A 86 10.24 4.05 13.75
C LEU A 86 8.90 3.92 13.02
N GLN A 87 8.03 3.02 13.47
CA GLN A 87 6.68 2.88 12.93
C GLN A 87 5.85 4.14 13.18
N ALA A 88 5.91 4.73 14.38
CA ALA A 88 5.22 5.98 14.73
C ALA A 88 5.69 7.15 13.87
N TYR A 89 7.00 7.25 13.63
CA TYR A 89 7.58 8.25 12.74
C TYR A 89 7.01 8.12 11.32
N ARG A 90 6.97 6.90 10.76
CA ARG A 90 6.36 6.65 9.44
C ARG A 90 4.87 6.95 9.40
N MET A 91 4.13 6.55 10.44
CA MET A 91 2.69 6.85 10.54
C MET A 91 2.44 8.36 10.58
N ALA A 92 3.25 9.12 11.32
CA ALA A 92 3.14 10.57 11.38
C ALA A 92 3.38 11.27 10.03
N GLN A 93 4.23 10.68 9.17
CA GLN A 93 4.52 11.18 7.83
C GLN A 93 3.47 10.79 6.79
N LEU A 94 2.95 9.57 6.86
CA LEU A 94 2.11 9.00 5.81
C LEU A 94 0.62 9.06 6.16
N VAL A 95 0.24 8.87 7.42
CA VAL A 95 -1.17 8.66 7.81
C VAL A 95 -1.81 9.99 8.24
N PRO A 96 -2.81 10.49 7.49
CA PRO A 96 -3.52 11.71 7.84
C PRO A 96 -4.51 11.51 9.00
N ARG A 97 -4.82 10.26 9.38
CA ARG A 97 -5.72 9.94 10.48
C ARG A 97 -5.05 10.23 11.82
N VAL A 98 -5.25 11.45 12.32
CA VAL A 98 -4.70 11.95 13.60
C VAL A 98 -4.96 11.00 14.77
N TRP A 99 -6.16 10.41 14.85
CA TRP A 99 -6.50 9.49 15.94
C TRP A 99 -5.66 8.21 15.95
N LEU A 100 -5.26 7.70 14.77
CA LEU A 100 -4.36 6.55 14.69
C LEU A 100 -2.96 6.91 15.20
N ASN A 101 -2.47 8.09 14.81
CA ASN A 101 -1.18 8.60 15.28
C ASN A 101 -1.19 8.77 16.80
N ARG A 102 -2.24 9.38 17.38
CA ARG A 102 -2.42 9.51 18.83
C ARG A 102 -2.49 8.18 19.56
N CYS A 103 -3.28 7.22 19.04
CA CYS A 103 -3.36 5.89 19.60
C CYS A 103 -1.99 5.21 19.63
N PHE A 104 -1.22 5.33 18.54
CA PHE A 104 0.09 4.70 18.43
C PHE A 104 1.14 5.34 19.34
N VAL A 105 1.14 6.67 19.48
CA VAL A 105 1.98 7.35 20.48
C VAL A 105 1.58 6.92 21.89
N GLY A 106 0.29 6.75 22.17
CA GLY A 106 -0.20 6.18 23.43
C GLY A 106 0.35 4.76 23.70
N VAL A 107 0.45 3.92 22.67
CA VAL A 107 1.07 2.58 22.79
C VAL A 107 2.53 2.67 23.22
N ILE A 108 3.32 3.58 22.62
CA ILE A 108 4.72 3.78 22.99
C ILE A 108 4.85 4.27 24.45
N VAL A 109 4.00 5.21 24.87
CA VAL A 109 3.99 5.71 26.25
C VAL A 109 3.67 4.58 27.23
N ILE A 110 2.62 3.80 26.96
CA ILE A 110 2.25 2.67 27.82
C ILE A 110 3.38 1.64 27.85
N ASN A 111 4.04 1.37 26.72
CA ASN A 111 5.18 0.45 26.68
C ASN A 111 6.30 0.92 27.62
N CYS A 112 6.72 2.19 27.49
CA CYS A 112 7.79 2.78 28.28
C CYS A 112 7.48 2.86 29.80
N TRP A 113 6.21 2.95 30.16
CA TRP A 113 5.75 3.14 31.54
C TRP A 113 5.31 1.84 32.23
N SER A 114 4.91 0.82 31.45
CA SER A 114 4.34 -0.42 31.98
C SER A 114 5.32 -1.16 32.90
N THR A 115 6.55 -1.41 32.44
CA THR A 115 7.56 -2.14 33.20
C THR A 115 7.98 -1.44 34.50
N PRO A 116 8.35 -0.14 34.50
CA PRO A 116 8.60 0.59 35.74
C PRO A 116 7.42 0.54 36.74
N THR A 117 6.20 0.68 36.24
CA THR A 117 4.99 0.68 37.05
C THR A 117 4.77 -0.69 37.70
N VAL A 118 4.89 -1.76 36.92
CA VAL A 118 4.76 -3.14 37.41
C VAL A 118 5.88 -3.46 38.41
N HIS A 119 7.11 -3.04 38.17
CA HIS A 119 8.22 -3.19 39.13
C HIS A 119 7.92 -2.48 40.45
N HIS A 120 7.38 -1.26 40.41
CA HIS A 120 7.05 -0.51 41.62
C HIS A 120 5.95 -1.19 42.45
N PHE A 121 4.82 -1.54 41.82
CA PHE A 121 3.65 -2.07 42.55
C PHE A 121 3.73 -3.57 42.86
N CYS A 122 4.46 -4.36 42.06
CA CYS A 122 4.51 -5.82 42.20
C CYS A 122 5.87 -6.34 42.72
N HIS A 123 6.75 -5.48 43.24
CA HIS A 123 8.07 -5.87 43.75
C HIS A 123 8.04 -7.00 44.81
N HIS A 124 6.93 -7.15 45.53
CA HIS A 124 6.75 -8.21 46.53
C HIS A 124 6.45 -9.59 45.93
N ASN A 125 5.96 -9.68 44.68
CA ASN A 125 5.51 -10.93 44.06
C ASN A 125 6.12 -11.10 42.66
N LEU A 126 7.33 -11.64 42.64
CA LEU A 126 8.15 -11.81 41.43
C LEU A 126 7.43 -12.58 40.29
N PRO A 127 6.69 -13.69 40.54
CA PRO A 127 5.90 -14.35 39.50
C PRO A 127 4.80 -13.47 38.88
N LEU A 128 4.09 -12.69 39.71
CA LEU A 128 3.03 -11.80 39.23
C LEU A 128 3.61 -10.65 38.42
N GLN A 129 4.71 -10.07 38.89
CA GLN A 129 5.46 -9.02 38.19
C GLN A 129 5.85 -9.47 36.78
N ARG A 130 6.52 -10.62 36.64
CA ARG A 130 6.93 -11.17 35.34
C ARG A 130 5.75 -11.48 34.43
N LEU A 131 4.66 -12.00 34.98
CA LEU A 131 3.44 -12.28 34.22
C LEU A 131 2.84 -10.99 33.64
N LEU A 132 2.73 -9.93 34.45
CA LEU A 132 2.16 -8.66 34.03
C LEU A 132 3.03 -7.97 32.97
N CYS A 133 4.35 -7.93 33.13
CA CYS A 133 5.25 -7.39 32.10
C CYS A 133 5.07 -8.10 30.75
N LEU A 134 5.03 -9.44 30.75
CA LEU A 134 4.81 -10.22 29.51
C LEU A 134 3.41 -10.01 28.90
N LEU A 135 2.38 -9.77 29.73
CA LEU A 135 1.03 -9.52 29.23
C LEU A 135 0.89 -8.14 28.58
N PHE A 136 1.47 -7.10 29.17
CA PHE A 136 1.51 -5.77 28.57
C PHE A 136 2.26 -5.80 27.24
N ASP A 137 3.46 -6.37 27.25
CA ASP A 137 4.31 -6.55 26.09
C ASP A 137 3.58 -7.25 24.91
N VAL A 138 3.00 -8.43 25.15
CA VAL A 138 2.20 -9.16 24.14
C VAL A 138 1.05 -8.32 23.59
N SER A 139 0.36 -7.57 24.45
CA SER A 139 -0.82 -6.81 24.07
C SER A 139 -0.47 -5.60 23.19
N LEU A 140 0.61 -4.89 23.55
CA LEU A 140 1.08 -3.71 22.82
C LEU A 140 1.71 -4.10 21.49
N ASP A 141 2.48 -5.19 21.44
CA ASP A 141 3.01 -5.75 20.21
C ASP A 141 1.90 -6.19 19.27
N PHE A 142 0.88 -6.88 19.78
CA PHE A 142 -0.27 -7.29 18.98
C PHE A 142 -1.02 -6.07 18.43
N LEU A 143 -1.24 -5.05 19.25
CA LEU A 143 -1.92 -3.83 18.82
C LEU A 143 -1.13 -3.10 17.71
N SER A 144 0.19 -3.01 17.87
CA SER A 144 1.08 -2.35 16.90
C SER A 144 1.18 -3.11 15.57
N THR A 145 1.27 -4.44 15.63
CA THR A 145 1.59 -5.29 14.46
C THR A 145 0.35 -5.82 13.74
N VAL A 146 -0.73 -6.05 14.46
CA VAL A 146 -1.98 -6.63 13.92
C VAL A 146 -3.12 -5.63 14.01
N GLY A 147 -3.24 -4.91 15.13
CA GLY A 147 -4.34 -3.97 15.36
C GLY A 147 -4.41 -2.86 14.31
N VAL A 148 -3.31 -2.11 14.11
CA VAL A 148 -3.27 -1.01 13.14
C VAL A 148 -3.53 -1.50 11.71
N PRO A 149 -2.83 -2.53 11.18
CA PRO A 149 -3.13 -3.05 9.85
C PRO A 149 -4.56 -3.56 9.71
N ALA A 150 -5.14 -4.21 10.73
CA ALA A 150 -6.52 -4.69 10.68
C ALA A 150 -7.54 -3.54 10.55
N VAL A 151 -7.33 -2.45 11.30
CA VAL A 151 -8.18 -1.24 11.21
C VAL A 151 -8.09 -0.60 9.82
N LEU A 152 -6.88 -0.48 9.27
CA LEU A 152 -6.68 0.07 7.93
C LEU A 152 -7.35 -0.82 6.87
N VAL A 153 -7.12 -2.14 6.89
CA VAL A 153 -7.77 -3.09 5.97
C VAL A 153 -9.30 -3.02 6.06
N GLN A 154 -9.85 -2.91 7.27
CA GLN A 154 -11.29 -2.78 7.48
C GLN A 154 -11.87 -1.53 6.80
N SER A 155 -11.08 -0.47 6.64
CA SER A 155 -11.49 0.77 5.98
C SER A 155 -11.62 0.61 4.46
N TYR A 156 -10.80 -0.24 3.83
CA TYR A 156 -10.79 -0.44 2.37
C TYR A 156 -11.56 -1.67 1.89
N ILE A 157 -11.79 -2.68 2.74
CA ILE A 157 -12.38 -3.96 2.32
C ILE A 157 -13.77 -3.82 1.68
N LYS A 158 -14.55 -2.80 2.08
CA LYS A 158 -15.88 -2.54 1.52
C LYS A 158 -15.86 -2.03 0.08
N GLY A 159 -14.76 -1.39 -0.33
CA GLY A 159 -14.60 -0.86 -1.69
C GLY A 159 -13.94 -1.85 -2.66
N TYR A 160 -13.36 -2.94 -2.16
CA TYR A 160 -12.68 -3.93 -2.98
C TYR A 160 -13.67 -4.87 -3.66
N VAL A 161 -13.53 -5.04 -4.98
CA VAL A 161 -14.41 -5.89 -5.80
C VAL A 161 -13.65 -7.15 -6.22
N PRO A 162 -13.95 -8.33 -5.63
CA PRO A 162 -13.22 -9.57 -5.90
C PRO A 162 -13.24 -10.01 -7.37
N GLU A 163 -14.31 -9.70 -8.09
CA GLU A 163 -14.51 -10.11 -9.49
C GLU A 163 -13.48 -9.48 -10.44
N ILE A 164 -13.08 -8.24 -10.17
CA ILE A 164 -12.06 -7.51 -10.95
C ILE A 164 -10.69 -7.52 -10.28
N GLN A 165 -10.57 -8.16 -9.10
CA GLN A 165 -9.36 -8.17 -8.26
C GLN A 165 -8.79 -6.77 -8.01
N ASN A 166 -9.66 -5.76 -7.95
CA ASN A 166 -9.27 -4.36 -7.93
C ASN A 166 -10.39 -3.50 -7.30
N PHE A 167 -10.10 -2.22 -7.12
CA PHE A 167 -11.09 -1.20 -6.78
C PHE A 167 -11.79 -0.69 -8.06
N PRO A 168 -13.07 -0.29 -7.97
CA PRO A 168 -13.78 0.35 -9.07
C PRO A 168 -12.99 1.53 -9.65
N SER A 169 -12.98 1.67 -10.97
CA SER A 169 -12.27 2.75 -11.70
C SER A 169 -12.51 4.15 -11.11
N PRO A 170 -13.75 4.56 -10.75
CA PRO A 170 -14.00 5.91 -10.23
C PRO A 170 -13.25 6.26 -8.93
N LEU A 171 -12.86 5.26 -8.12
CA LEU A 171 -12.09 5.52 -6.89
C LEU A 171 -10.66 5.97 -7.22
N TRP A 172 -10.04 5.45 -8.27
CA TRP A 172 -8.68 5.82 -8.68
C TRP A 172 -8.57 7.28 -9.17
N TYR A 173 -9.69 7.87 -9.62
CA TYR A 173 -9.77 9.29 -9.97
C TYR A 173 -10.19 10.18 -8.80
N ASN A 174 -10.51 9.63 -7.63
CA ASN A 174 -10.79 10.42 -6.43
C ASN A 174 -9.48 10.80 -5.74
N ASP A 175 -9.13 12.09 -5.79
CA ASP A 175 -7.83 12.59 -5.33
C ASP A 175 -7.56 12.28 -3.85
N VAL A 176 -8.56 12.50 -2.97
CA VAL A 176 -8.42 12.28 -1.53
C VAL A 176 -8.28 10.78 -1.22
N TRP A 177 -9.11 9.95 -1.85
CA TRP A 177 -9.06 8.50 -1.67
C TRP A 177 -7.74 7.92 -2.17
N LEU A 178 -7.25 8.38 -3.33
CA LEU A 178 -5.99 7.94 -3.92
C LEU A 178 -4.80 8.22 -2.99
N ILE A 179 -4.72 9.43 -2.44
CA ILE A 179 -3.61 9.77 -1.54
C ILE A 179 -3.70 9.05 -0.20
N ASN A 180 -4.91 8.89 0.34
CA ASN A 180 -5.10 8.08 1.54
C ASN A 180 -4.67 6.62 1.32
N ILE A 181 -5.08 5.99 0.21
CA ILE A 181 -4.77 4.58 -0.05
C ILE A 181 -3.28 4.39 -0.33
N VAL A 182 -2.65 5.25 -1.14
CA VAL A 182 -1.21 5.17 -1.45
C VAL A 182 -0.38 5.29 -0.18
N ASN A 183 -0.70 6.23 0.70
CA ASN A 183 -0.01 6.42 1.96
C ASN A 183 -0.23 5.26 2.95
N GLU A 184 -1.49 4.90 3.20
CA GLU A 184 -1.83 3.89 4.20
C GLU A 184 -1.39 2.49 3.77
N PHE A 185 -1.32 2.21 2.47
CA PHE A 185 -0.84 0.92 1.95
C PHE A 185 0.64 0.71 2.18
N GLN A 186 1.46 1.76 2.33
CA GLN A 186 2.86 1.61 2.72
C GLN A 186 3.01 1.02 4.14
N LEU A 187 1.98 1.09 4.97
CA LEU A 187 1.95 0.45 6.30
C LEU A 187 1.39 -0.97 6.26
N LEU A 188 0.56 -1.29 5.26
CA LEU A 188 -0.02 -2.63 5.08
C LEU A 188 0.94 -3.54 4.33
N LEU A 189 1.48 -3.05 3.23
CA LEU A 189 2.40 -3.74 2.34
C LEU A 189 3.84 -3.52 2.81
N VAL A 190 4.72 -4.44 2.43
CA VAL A 190 6.14 -4.33 2.74
C VAL A 190 6.76 -3.32 1.79
N ALA A 191 7.12 -2.15 2.30
CA ALA A 191 7.67 -1.06 1.49
C ALA A 191 9.19 -1.14 1.30
N SER A 192 9.91 -1.88 2.16
CA SER A 192 11.37 -1.98 2.12
C SER A 192 11.88 -3.23 2.84
N TRP A 193 13.15 -3.58 2.61
CA TRP A 193 13.80 -4.69 3.33
C TRP A 193 13.92 -4.44 4.84
N THR A 194 14.12 -3.18 5.25
CA THR A 194 14.17 -2.79 6.66
C THR A 194 12.80 -2.94 7.32
N ASP A 195 11.73 -2.58 6.60
CA ASP A 195 10.35 -2.80 7.03
C ASP A 195 10.06 -4.29 7.20
N LEU A 196 10.40 -5.12 6.21
CA LEU A 196 10.24 -6.56 6.28
C LEU A 196 10.94 -7.16 7.51
N PHE A 197 12.20 -6.78 7.72
CA PHE A 197 12.98 -7.26 8.84
C PHE A 197 12.40 -6.80 10.19
N GLY A 198 11.97 -5.54 10.30
CA GLY A 198 11.29 -5.01 11.49
C GLY A 198 10.01 -5.79 11.83
N ARG A 199 9.15 -6.04 10.83
CA ARG A 199 7.92 -6.83 11.00
C ARG A 199 8.21 -8.29 11.38
N MET A 200 9.25 -8.88 10.82
CA MET A 200 9.69 -10.23 11.17
C MET A 200 10.17 -10.29 12.62
N LEU A 201 10.98 -9.33 13.06
CA LEU A 201 11.46 -9.25 14.45
C LEU A 201 10.30 -9.16 15.44
N PHE A 202 9.34 -8.24 15.22
CA PHE A 202 8.15 -8.15 16.05
C PHE A 202 7.36 -9.46 16.10
N SER A 203 7.15 -10.10 14.95
CA SER A 203 6.40 -11.35 14.87
C SER A 203 7.09 -12.48 15.64
N VAL A 204 8.42 -12.59 15.54
CA VAL A 204 9.20 -13.58 16.28
C VAL A 204 9.16 -13.29 17.78
N SER A 205 9.31 -12.02 18.16
CA SER A 205 9.25 -11.56 19.55
C SER A 205 7.91 -11.94 20.20
N LEU A 206 6.80 -11.62 19.52
CA LEU A 206 5.44 -11.95 19.96
C LEU A 206 5.26 -13.46 20.17
N VAL A 207 5.75 -14.29 19.24
CA VAL A 207 5.66 -15.75 19.34
C VAL A 207 6.47 -16.27 20.54
N MET A 208 7.70 -15.77 20.74
CA MET A 208 8.52 -16.13 21.90
C MET A 208 7.81 -15.74 23.21
N CYS A 209 7.19 -14.57 23.24
CA CYS A 209 6.46 -14.08 24.41
C CYS A 209 5.25 -14.95 24.76
N LEU A 210 4.46 -15.34 23.76
CA LEU A 210 3.32 -16.25 23.93
C LEU A 210 3.75 -17.64 24.41
N GLN A 211 4.89 -18.15 23.94
CA GLN A 211 5.45 -19.42 24.43
C GLN A 211 5.84 -19.31 25.91
N ASN A 212 6.47 -18.20 26.29
CA ASN A 212 6.83 -17.91 27.67
C ASN A 212 5.57 -17.83 28.57
N LEU A 213 4.56 -17.05 28.16
CA LEU A 213 3.29 -16.92 28.87
C LEU A 213 2.60 -18.28 29.08
N LYS A 214 2.58 -19.13 28.04
CA LYS A 214 2.03 -20.49 28.13
C LYS A 214 2.76 -21.32 29.19
N SER A 215 4.08 -21.20 29.27
CA SER A 215 4.88 -21.94 30.26
C SER A 215 4.58 -21.48 31.69
N LEU A 216 4.27 -20.20 31.93
CA LEU A 216 3.85 -19.66 33.23
C LEU A 216 2.47 -20.19 33.63
N ILE A 217 1.50 -20.12 32.72
CA ILE A 217 0.11 -20.57 32.98
C ILE A 217 0.05 -22.07 33.25
N ARG A 218 0.89 -22.87 32.59
CA ARG A 218 0.91 -24.34 32.75
C ARG A 218 1.59 -24.81 34.04
N GLY A 219 2.29 -23.92 34.76
CA GLY A 219 3.02 -24.25 35.98
C GLY A 219 2.28 -23.89 37.27
N ARG A 220 1.24 -24.66 37.58
CA ARG A 220 0.87 -24.98 38.97
C ARG A 220 0.26 -26.39 38.98
N GLN A 221 1.12 -27.41 38.85
CA GLN A 221 0.74 -28.79 39.18
C GLN A 221 0.97 -28.96 40.70
N PRO A 222 -0.08 -29.10 41.52
CA PRO A 222 0.09 -29.45 42.92
C PRO A 222 0.41 -30.95 43.01
N GLY A 223 1.69 -31.27 43.23
CA GLY A 223 2.09 -32.62 43.61
C GLY A 223 3.23 -33.20 42.80
N SER A 224 4.46 -32.95 43.24
CA SER A 224 5.44 -34.04 43.37
C SER A 224 6.39 -33.68 44.51
N LYS A 225 6.15 -34.28 45.68
CA LYS A 225 7.18 -34.39 46.71
C LYS A 225 8.21 -35.39 46.18
N HIS A 226 9.22 -34.91 45.47
CA HIS A 226 10.46 -35.69 45.39
C HIS A 226 11.22 -35.47 46.68
N THR A 227 10.97 -36.38 47.62
CA THR A 227 11.80 -36.61 48.79
C THR A 227 13.22 -36.90 48.30
N VAL A 228 14.13 -35.94 48.46
CA VAL A 228 15.57 -36.20 48.35
C VAL A 228 15.95 -36.97 49.62
N ALA A 229 16.26 -38.25 49.47
CA ALA A 229 16.83 -39.05 50.55
C ALA A 229 18.22 -38.48 50.92
N PRO A 230 18.58 -38.41 52.21
CA PRO A 230 19.90 -37.93 52.60
C PRO A 230 20.93 -39.01 52.26
N VAL A 231 21.91 -38.66 51.44
CA VAL A 231 23.13 -39.46 51.27
C VAL A 231 24.04 -39.15 52.47
N ALA A 232 24.46 -40.20 53.15
CA ALA A 232 25.33 -40.15 54.32
C ALA A 232 26.67 -39.47 53.99
N ASP A 233 27.03 -38.51 54.83
CA ASP A 233 28.28 -37.77 54.80
C ASP A 233 29.35 -38.54 55.58
N ASN A 234 30.48 -38.83 54.93
CA ASN A 234 31.63 -39.48 55.54
C ASN A 234 32.90 -38.83 54.99
N SER A 235 33.36 -37.75 55.64
CA SER A 235 34.79 -37.46 55.86
C SER A 235 34.98 -36.07 56.47
N LYS A 236 35.62 -36.04 57.64
CA LYS A 236 36.11 -34.84 58.32
C LYS A 236 37.39 -34.33 57.64
N ALA A 237 37.50 -33.02 57.41
CA ALA A 237 38.77 -32.30 57.58
C ALA A 237 38.53 -30.77 57.73
N HIS A 238 39.09 -30.22 58.80
CA HIS A 238 39.19 -28.80 59.13
C HIS A 238 39.84 -27.95 58.02
N THR A 239 39.38 -26.71 57.85
CA THR A 239 40.25 -25.52 57.95
C THR A 239 39.42 -24.23 58.03
N ASN A 240 39.71 -23.44 59.06
CA ASN A 240 39.19 -22.10 59.27
C ASN A 240 39.86 -21.12 58.28
N ALA A 241 39.07 -20.44 57.46
CA ALA A 241 39.53 -19.27 56.71
C ALA A 241 38.49 -18.15 56.84
N THR A 242 38.84 -17.12 57.60
CA THR A 242 38.15 -15.84 57.69
C THR A 242 38.22 -15.12 56.34
N VAL A 243 37.16 -15.21 55.55
CA VAL A 243 37.01 -14.40 54.34
C VAL A 243 36.48 -13.03 54.72
N LYS A 244 37.35 -12.02 54.60
CA LYS A 244 36.97 -10.60 54.63
C LYS A 244 35.80 -10.36 53.66
N ALA A 245 34.71 -9.78 54.16
CA ALA A 245 33.59 -9.32 53.36
C ALA A 245 34.08 -8.29 52.34
N LYS A 246 34.24 -8.71 51.08
CA LYS A 246 34.31 -7.79 49.94
C LYS A 246 32.91 -7.19 49.78
N GLN A 247 32.81 -5.86 49.85
CA GLN A 247 31.62 -5.12 49.43
C GLN A 247 31.16 -5.62 48.05
N PRO A 248 29.85 -5.85 47.84
CA PRO A 248 29.39 -6.32 46.54
C PRO A 248 29.63 -5.22 45.50
N ARG A 249 30.40 -5.55 44.46
CA ARG A 249 30.39 -4.75 43.22
C ARG A 249 28.95 -4.80 42.70
N LEU A 250 28.33 -3.64 42.50
CA LEU A 250 27.01 -3.54 41.88
C LEU A 250 27.04 -4.33 40.56
N THR A 251 26.14 -5.30 40.42
CA THR A 251 25.99 -6.05 39.18
C THR A 251 25.37 -5.14 38.12
N LEU A 252 25.72 -5.35 36.84
CA LEU A 252 25.17 -4.60 35.70
C LEU A 252 23.62 -4.53 35.73
N ALA A 253 22.98 -5.60 36.22
CA ALA A 253 21.53 -5.68 36.43
C ALA A 253 20.99 -4.69 37.50
N GLN A 254 21.77 -4.38 38.55
CA GLN A 254 21.38 -3.41 39.57
C GLN A 254 21.48 -1.96 39.06
N VAL A 255 22.47 -1.65 38.21
CA VAL A 255 22.61 -0.32 37.58
C VAL A 255 21.51 -0.10 36.54
N LEU A 256 21.20 -1.12 35.73
CA LEU A 256 20.11 -1.07 34.74
C LEU A 256 18.75 -0.88 35.41
N ASN A 257 18.46 -1.54 36.54
CA ASN A 257 17.20 -1.38 37.27
C ASN A 257 16.96 0.03 37.86
N VAL A 258 18.03 0.79 38.17
CA VAL A 258 17.90 2.14 38.75
C VAL A 258 17.71 3.21 37.69
N HIS A 259 18.43 3.11 36.57
CA HIS A 259 18.43 4.15 35.53
C HIS A 259 17.45 3.88 34.37
N ALA A 260 17.09 2.62 34.09
CA ALA A 260 16.19 2.30 32.97
C ALA A 260 14.82 2.99 33.07
N PRO A 261 14.14 3.06 34.23
CA PRO A 261 12.86 3.78 34.33
C PRO A 261 12.96 5.26 33.98
N ALA A 262 14.02 5.94 34.43
CA ALA A 262 14.21 7.36 34.14
C ALA A 262 14.45 7.59 32.65
N VAL A 263 15.19 6.69 32.00
CA VAL A 263 15.47 6.76 30.56
C VAL A 263 14.21 6.51 29.73
N THR A 264 13.43 5.47 30.04
CA THR A 264 12.22 5.14 29.26
C THR A 264 11.14 6.20 29.42
N ILE A 265 10.96 6.74 30.63
CA ILE A 265 10.04 7.85 30.86
C ILE A 265 10.49 9.08 30.07
N SER A 266 11.77 9.47 30.17
CA SER A 266 12.30 10.63 29.45
C SER A 266 12.15 10.49 27.93
N PHE A 267 12.42 9.30 27.39
CA PHE A 267 12.24 8.99 25.97
C PHE A 267 10.79 9.17 25.53
N SER A 268 9.84 8.58 26.25
CA SER A 268 8.41 8.70 25.95
C SER A 268 7.91 10.15 26.05
N SER A 269 8.37 10.92 27.04
CA SER A 269 8.03 12.33 27.19
C SER A 269 8.56 13.17 26.02
N CYS A 270 9.78 12.90 25.56
CA CYS A 270 10.32 13.54 24.36
C CYS A 270 9.50 13.18 23.11
N GLY A 271 9.14 11.90 22.95
CA GLY A 271 8.30 11.43 21.84
C GLY A 271 6.92 12.10 21.80
N VAL A 272 6.26 12.24 22.95
CA VAL A 272 5.02 13.00 23.09
C VAL A 272 5.24 14.47 22.74
N GLY A 273 6.34 15.07 23.17
CA GLY A 273 6.70 16.45 22.82
C GLY A 273 6.82 16.67 21.31
N PHE A 274 7.50 15.77 20.59
CA PHE A 274 7.58 15.82 19.12
C PHE A 274 6.23 15.63 18.45
N HIS A 275 5.41 14.71 18.94
CA HIS A 275 4.06 14.49 18.41
C HIS A 275 3.16 15.72 18.59
N ILE A 276 3.18 16.33 19.79
CA ILE A 276 2.47 17.59 20.05
C ILE A 276 3.00 18.70 19.14
N HIS A 277 4.32 18.81 18.95
CA HIS A 277 4.90 19.79 18.05
C HIS A 277 4.37 19.66 16.62
N GLY A 278 4.33 18.44 16.06
CA GLY A 278 3.78 18.18 14.73
C GLY A 278 2.27 18.45 14.62
N GLU A 279 1.49 18.09 15.64
CA GLU A 279 0.04 18.36 15.66
C GLU A 279 -0.31 19.85 15.85
N LEU A 280 0.55 20.62 16.52
CA LEU A 280 0.33 22.05 16.75
C LEU A 280 0.63 22.92 15.53
N GLN A 281 1.25 22.37 14.48
CA GLN A 281 1.47 23.12 13.25
C GLN A 281 0.13 23.47 12.60
N PRO A 282 -0.08 24.73 12.16
CA PRO A 282 -1.31 25.12 11.53
C PRO A 282 -1.49 24.37 10.21
N PRO A 283 -2.71 23.92 9.88
CA PRO A 283 -2.96 23.25 8.60
C PRO A 283 -2.65 24.22 7.45
N PRO A 284 -1.87 23.80 6.45
CA PRO A 284 -1.53 24.67 5.32
C PRO A 284 -2.78 25.02 4.50
N GLN A 285 -2.76 26.20 3.88
CA GLN A 285 -3.84 26.65 3.02
C GLN A 285 -3.97 25.75 1.79
N GLN A 286 -5.21 25.53 1.33
CA GLN A 286 -5.51 24.68 0.17
C GLN A 286 -5.05 23.22 0.32
N CYS A 287 -4.80 22.73 1.54
CA CYS A 287 -4.45 21.33 1.76
C CYS A 287 -5.68 20.48 2.06
N ALA A 288 -5.92 19.43 1.27
CA ALA A 288 -7.04 18.50 1.48
C ALA A 288 -6.65 17.27 2.32
N VAL A 289 -5.38 16.85 2.27
CA VAL A 289 -4.85 15.74 3.08
C VAL A 289 -3.64 16.24 3.87
N VAL A 290 -3.89 16.58 5.13
CA VAL A 290 -2.87 17.07 6.07
C VAL A 290 -2.23 15.90 6.80
N VAL A 291 -0.90 15.92 6.89
CA VAL A 291 -0.11 14.98 7.70
C VAL A 291 0.69 15.75 8.74
N HIS A 292 1.11 15.06 9.80
CA HIS A 292 1.75 15.70 10.96
C HIS A 292 3.10 15.04 11.28
N PRO A 293 4.15 15.23 10.45
CA PRO A 293 5.47 14.71 10.73
C PRO A 293 5.96 15.14 12.11
N LEU A 294 6.62 14.22 12.82
CA LEU A 294 7.16 14.48 14.17
C LEU A 294 8.29 15.53 14.16
N THR A 295 8.93 15.70 13.01
CA THR A 295 10.06 16.60 12.78
C THR A 295 9.82 17.33 11.47
N GLY A 296 9.93 18.65 11.47
CA GLY A 296 9.76 19.47 10.27
C GLY A 296 9.58 20.93 10.67
N ALA A 297 10.19 21.84 9.92
CA ALA A 297 10.07 23.28 10.18
C ALA A 297 8.84 23.89 9.48
N ARG A 298 8.35 23.23 8.42
CA ARG A 298 7.22 23.69 7.61
C ARG A 298 6.02 22.75 7.75
N PRO A 299 4.80 23.26 7.54
CA PRO A 299 3.60 22.44 7.50
C PRO A 299 3.67 21.43 6.34
N ALA A 300 3.20 20.22 6.61
CA ALA A 300 3.21 19.12 5.66
C ALA A 300 1.82 18.88 5.06
N CYS A 301 1.80 18.56 3.77
CA CYS A 301 0.57 18.36 3.02
C CYS A 301 0.78 17.29 1.94
N SER A 302 0.03 16.19 2.00
CA SER A 302 0.12 15.12 1.01
C SER A 302 -0.69 15.43 -0.26
N LEU A 303 -1.79 16.18 -0.12
CA LEU A 303 -2.64 16.60 -1.24
C LEU A 303 -2.88 18.11 -1.21
N LEU A 304 -2.19 18.84 -2.08
CA LEU A 304 -2.46 20.25 -2.35
C LEU A 304 -3.64 20.34 -3.32
N LEU A 305 -4.77 20.87 -2.85
CA LEU A 305 -6.00 21.06 -3.62
C LEU A 305 -6.34 22.56 -3.68
N VAL A 306 -5.86 23.21 -4.74
CA VAL A 306 -6.15 24.60 -5.03
C VAL A 306 -7.52 24.69 -5.72
N ASN A 307 -8.53 25.19 -5.00
CA ASN A 307 -9.86 25.43 -5.56
C ASN A 307 -10.17 26.92 -5.63
N CYS A 308 -9.96 27.52 -6.80
CA CYS A 308 -10.08 28.95 -7.02
C CYS A 308 -11.51 29.47 -6.77
N MET A 309 -12.55 28.70 -7.09
CA MET A 309 -13.94 29.07 -6.81
C MET A 309 -14.22 29.19 -5.30
N LYS A 310 -13.65 28.32 -4.47
CA LYS A 310 -13.88 28.33 -3.02
C LYS A 310 -12.98 29.30 -2.27
N ALA A 311 -11.76 29.48 -2.78
CA ALA A 311 -10.72 30.26 -2.10
C ALA A 311 -10.66 31.72 -2.53
N ASN A 312 -11.48 32.16 -3.50
CA ASN A 312 -11.46 33.51 -4.07
C ASN A 312 -10.08 33.91 -4.59
N VAL A 313 -9.40 32.96 -5.25
CA VAL A 313 -8.11 33.14 -5.92
C VAL A 313 -8.26 32.80 -7.39
N THR A 314 -7.26 33.09 -8.22
CA THR A 314 -7.38 32.98 -9.68
C THR A 314 -6.48 31.94 -10.32
N GLY A 315 -5.39 31.54 -9.65
CA GLY A 315 -4.39 30.62 -10.18
C GLY A 315 -3.07 31.29 -10.60
N ARG A 316 -2.87 32.58 -10.26
CA ARG A 316 -1.71 33.36 -10.70
C ARG A 316 -0.42 32.91 -10.03
N MET A 317 0.71 33.22 -10.65
CA MET A 317 2.05 32.85 -10.22
C MET A 317 2.31 33.15 -8.73
N GLU A 318 2.00 34.38 -8.28
CA GLU A 318 2.21 34.79 -6.89
C GLU A 318 1.39 33.95 -5.89
N GLU A 319 0.14 33.63 -6.23
CA GLU A 319 -0.73 32.79 -5.41
C GLU A 319 -0.19 31.35 -5.37
N MET A 320 0.18 30.79 -6.53
CA MET A 320 0.68 29.42 -6.62
C MET A 320 2.03 29.25 -5.91
N GLU A 321 2.95 30.19 -6.08
CA GLU A 321 4.23 30.24 -5.35
C GLU A 321 4.01 30.35 -3.84
N SER A 322 3.04 31.17 -3.40
CA SER A 322 2.71 31.27 -1.98
C SER A 322 2.18 29.95 -1.40
N PHE A 323 1.36 29.22 -2.15
CA PHE A 323 0.82 27.94 -1.68
C PHE A 323 1.89 26.85 -1.65
N MET A 324 2.65 26.69 -2.73
CA MET A 324 3.68 25.66 -2.82
C MET A 324 4.90 25.97 -1.94
N GLY A 325 5.37 27.22 -1.93
CA GLY A 325 6.54 27.64 -1.15
C GLY A 325 6.38 27.51 0.37
N ALA A 326 5.14 27.48 0.86
CA ALA A 326 4.82 27.29 2.28
C ALA A 326 4.95 25.82 2.75
N LEU A 327 4.98 24.85 1.83
CA LEU A 327 4.94 23.43 2.16
C LEU A 327 6.33 22.83 2.40
N GLU A 328 6.34 21.72 3.15
CA GLU A 328 7.50 20.83 3.27
C GLU A 328 7.66 19.99 1.98
N PRO A 329 8.79 20.08 1.25
CA PRO A 329 8.93 19.47 -0.08
C PRO A 329 8.77 17.95 -0.14
N THR A 330 9.15 17.24 0.92
CA THR A 330 9.09 15.77 0.98
C THR A 330 7.72 15.23 1.40
N SER A 331 6.75 16.11 1.64
CA SER A 331 5.41 15.70 2.09
C SER A 331 4.38 15.67 0.97
N LEU A 332 4.62 16.41 -0.12
CA LEU A 332 3.64 16.62 -1.19
C LEU A 332 3.71 15.50 -2.22
N GLU A 333 2.61 14.76 -2.34
CA GLU A 333 2.49 13.65 -3.27
C GLU A 333 1.59 14.01 -4.47
N HIS A 334 0.57 14.83 -4.27
CA HIS A 334 -0.36 15.15 -5.36
C HIS A 334 -0.84 16.59 -5.34
N ILE A 335 -0.92 17.17 -6.54
CA ILE A 335 -1.34 18.55 -6.77
C ILE A 335 -2.59 18.52 -7.63
N VAL A 336 -3.66 19.15 -7.13
CA VAL A 336 -4.93 19.33 -7.82
C VAL A 336 -5.21 20.82 -7.93
N ILE A 337 -5.31 21.33 -9.15
CA ILE A 337 -5.72 22.71 -9.43
C ILE A 337 -7.09 22.63 -10.08
N ARG A 338 -8.11 23.23 -9.45
CA ARG A 338 -9.48 23.15 -9.95
C ARG A 338 -10.19 24.47 -9.98
N ASN A 339 -10.98 24.66 -11.04
CA ASN A 339 -11.85 25.81 -11.25
C ASN A 339 -11.11 27.14 -11.26
N CYS A 340 -9.89 27.15 -11.78
CA CYS A 340 -8.99 28.30 -11.82
C CYS A 340 -9.00 28.96 -13.20
N PRO A 341 -9.47 30.21 -13.33
CA PRO A 341 -9.59 30.88 -14.61
C PRO A 341 -8.25 31.32 -15.21
N HIS A 342 -7.16 31.33 -14.44
CA HIS A 342 -5.86 31.84 -14.88
C HIS A 342 -4.70 31.09 -14.20
N VAL A 343 -4.47 29.84 -14.62
CA VAL A 343 -3.44 28.97 -14.04
C VAL A 343 -2.07 29.28 -14.61
N GLU A 344 -1.14 29.62 -13.72
CA GLU A 344 0.29 29.74 -14.00
C GLU A 344 1.05 28.76 -13.10
N ILE A 345 1.70 27.75 -13.70
CA ILE A 345 2.43 26.73 -12.95
C ILE A 345 3.80 27.30 -12.51
N PRO A 346 4.11 27.31 -11.20
CA PRO A 346 5.30 27.96 -10.68
C PRO A 346 6.56 27.08 -10.75
N PRO A 347 7.76 27.68 -10.89
CA PRO A 347 9.04 26.98 -10.78
C PRO A 347 9.23 26.21 -9.47
N SER A 348 8.55 26.61 -8.38
CA SER A 348 8.55 25.85 -7.11
C SER A 348 8.15 24.39 -7.26
N LEU A 349 7.42 24.02 -8.33
CA LEU A 349 7.11 22.64 -8.68
C LEU A 349 8.36 21.74 -8.73
N GLN A 350 9.51 22.29 -9.11
CA GLN A 350 10.78 21.57 -9.20
C GLN A 350 11.31 21.06 -7.85
N HIS A 351 10.84 21.62 -6.73
CA HIS A 351 11.32 21.21 -5.40
C HIS A 351 10.66 19.91 -4.89
N PHE A 352 9.57 19.47 -5.50
CA PHE A 352 8.78 18.34 -5.00
C PHE A 352 9.14 17.05 -5.73
N HIS A 353 10.11 16.32 -5.17
CA HIS A 353 10.62 15.07 -5.74
C HIS A 353 9.67 13.88 -5.57
N ASP A 354 8.82 13.92 -4.56
CA ASP A 354 7.93 12.82 -4.17
C ASP A 354 6.52 12.92 -4.75
N ILE A 355 6.29 13.88 -5.67
CA ILE A 355 5.00 13.96 -6.36
C ILE A 355 4.77 12.70 -7.20
N ILE A 356 3.61 12.08 -7.01
CA ILE A 356 3.15 10.91 -7.74
C ILE A 356 2.17 11.29 -8.85
N GLY A 357 1.54 12.48 -8.79
CA GLY A 357 0.67 12.92 -9.86
C GLY A 357 0.26 14.38 -9.79
N MET A 358 -0.35 14.84 -10.88
CA MET A 358 -0.90 16.19 -10.98
C MET A 358 -2.22 16.18 -11.75
N LYS A 359 -3.20 16.95 -11.29
CA LYS A 359 -4.51 17.10 -11.94
C LYS A 359 -4.87 18.58 -12.09
N ILE A 360 -5.31 18.97 -13.27
CA ILE A 360 -5.88 20.29 -13.54
C ILE A 360 -7.30 20.08 -14.07
N TYR A 361 -8.30 20.63 -13.37
CA TYR A 361 -9.71 20.46 -13.69
C TYR A 361 -10.41 21.79 -13.94
N ASN A 362 -11.21 21.88 -15.00
CA ASN A 362 -12.08 23.02 -15.32
C ASN A 362 -11.36 24.36 -15.18
N SER A 363 -10.20 24.49 -15.83
CA SER A 363 -9.27 25.61 -15.63
C SER A 363 -8.65 26.07 -16.93
N THR A 364 -8.13 27.29 -16.96
CA THR A 364 -7.39 27.80 -18.13
C THR A 364 -5.90 27.90 -17.80
N ILE A 365 -5.07 27.12 -18.49
CA ILE A 365 -3.62 27.20 -18.38
C ILE A 365 -3.15 28.37 -19.23
N VAL A 366 -2.64 29.39 -18.58
CA VAL A 366 -2.07 30.58 -19.22
C VAL A 366 -0.56 30.45 -19.35
N ARG A 367 0.10 29.85 -18.34
CA ARG A 367 1.55 29.67 -18.33
C ARG A 367 1.94 28.34 -17.71
N TRP A 368 2.72 27.55 -18.42
CA TRP A 368 3.42 26.38 -17.87
C TRP A 368 4.64 26.11 -18.75
N ASP A 369 5.69 26.86 -18.44
CA ASP A 369 6.90 26.95 -19.24
C ASP A 369 7.94 25.90 -18.81
N ALA A 370 9.10 25.92 -19.48
CA ALA A 370 10.18 24.97 -19.24
C ALA A 370 10.83 25.12 -17.85
N ASP A 371 10.71 26.27 -17.18
CA ASP A 371 11.22 26.51 -15.83
C ASP A 371 10.44 25.76 -14.73
N ALA A 372 9.19 25.39 -15.05
CA ALA A 372 8.33 24.56 -14.22
C ALA A 372 8.03 23.20 -14.89
N ALA A 373 8.94 22.69 -15.72
CA ALA A 373 8.73 21.44 -16.44
C ALA A 373 8.82 20.21 -15.55
N LEU A 374 7.92 19.25 -15.75
CA LEU A 374 8.08 17.93 -15.14
C LEU A 374 9.30 17.25 -15.76
N THR A 375 10.31 16.94 -14.94
CA THR A 375 11.52 16.27 -15.40
C THR A 375 11.84 15.02 -14.59
N HIS A 376 12.60 14.09 -15.16
CA HIS A 376 13.09 12.93 -14.44
C HIS A 376 14.00 13.33 -13.27
N THR A 377 14.80 14.39 -13.44
CA THR A 377 15.71 14.89 -12.42
C THR A 377 14.97 15.45 -11.20
N THR A 378 13.92 16.24 -11.42
CA THR A 378 13.21 16.95 -10.34
C THR A 378 11.95 16.26 -9.87
N ASN A 379 11.24 15.53 -10.73
CA ASN A 379 10.00 14.83 -10.38
C ASN A 379 10.07 13.34 -10.83
N PRO A 380 11.02 12.54 -10.32
CA PRO A 380 11.26 11.18 -10.79
C PRO A 380 10.11 10.20 -10.54
N ASN A 381 9.28 10.48 -9.52
CA ASN A 381 8.25 9.59 -9.01
C ASN A 381 6.85 9.89 -9.58
N ILE A 382 6.71 10.90 -10.45
CA ILE A 382 5.41 11.24 -11.02
C ILE A 382 4.95 10.13 -11.98
N VAL A 383 3.74 9.63 -11.75
CA VAL A 383 3.15 8.49 -12.47
C VAL A 383 2.05 8.93 -13.42
N PHE A 384 1.27 9.95 -13.04
CA PHE A 384 0.12 10.39 -13.82
C PHE A 384 -0.02 11.93 -13.90
N LEU A 385 -0.57 12.39 -15.01
CA LEU A 385 -0.90 13.78 -15.27
C LEU A 385 -2.27 13.89 -15.96
N PHE A 386 -3.20 14.60 -15.33
CA PHE A 386 -4.55 14.79 -15.84
C PHE A 386 -4.86 16.26 -16.09
N GLY A 387 -5.39 16.58 -17.27
CA GLY A 387 -5.91 17.89 -17.66
C GLY A 387 -7.32 17.76 -18.22
N VAL A 388 -8.33 18.04 -17.40
CA VAL A 388 -9.73 17.78 -17.72
C VAL A 388 -10.54 19.06 -17.76
N HIS A 389 -11.26 19.31 -18.85
CA HIS A 389 -11.91 20.58 -19.14
C HIS A 389 -10.93 21.76 -19.05
N VAL A 390 -9.76 21.58 -19.69
CA VAL A 390 -8.68 22.57 -19.65
C VAL A 390 -8.61 23.35 -20.96
N ASN A 391 -8.57 24.68 -20.83
CA ASN A 391 -8.31 25.57 -21.95
C ASN A 391 -6.83 25.97 -21.97
N MET A 392 -6.19 25.84 -23.14
CA MET A 392 -4.77 26.12 -23.35
C MET A 392 -4.50 26.44 -24.84
N SER A 393 -3.52 27.28 -25.15
CA SER A 393 -3.19 27.60 -26.55
C SER A 393 -2.62 26.42 -27.31
N GLU A 394 -1.76 25.64 -26.64
CA GLU A 394 -1.09 24.45 -27.13
C GLU A 394 -0.80 23.54 -25.94
N LEU A 395 -0.32 22.33 -26.21
CA LEU A 395 0.20 21.49 -25.14
C LEU A 395 1.36 22.24 -24.44
N PRO A 396 1.39 22.37 -23.11
CA PRO A 396 2.36 23.27 -22.48
C PRO A 396 3.81 22.77 -22.55
N ALA A 397 4.78 23.68 -22.55
CA ALA A 397 6.20 23.31 -22.60
C ALA A 397 6.64 22.50 -21.37
N GLY A 398 5.99 22.73 -20.22
CA GLY A 398 6.27 22.02 -18.99
C GLY A 398 5.98 20.51 -19.01
N VAL A 399 5.29 19.99 -20.04
CA VAL A 399 5.04 18.55 -20.23
C VAL A 399 5.80 17.99 -21.45
N GLN A 400 6.80 18.73 -21.92
CA GLN A 400 7.54 18.45 -23.17
C GLN A 400 9.07 18.55 -22.97
N SER A 401 9.53 18.37 -21.74
CA SER A 401 10.96 18.34 -21.41
C SER A 401 11.66 17.19 -22.15
N GLU A 402 12.90 17.42 -22.58
CA GLU A 402 13.79 16.36 -23.07
C GLU A 402 14.16 15.36 -21.95
N ASP A 403 14.25 15.84 -20.71
CA ASP A 403 14.44 14.99 -19.53
C ASP A 403 13.10 14.53 -18.98
N PHE A 404 12.24 13.94 -19.81
CA PHE A 404 10.88 13.56 -19.41
C PHE A 404 10.87 12.47 -18.30
N PRO A 405 9.97 12.55 -17.29
CA PRO A 405 9.94 11.58 -16.19
C PRO A 405 9.70 10.15 -16.66
N ARG A 406 10.56 9.21 -16.20
CA ARG A 406 10.53 7.81 -16.64
C ARG A 406 9.34 7.00 -16.11
N GLN A 407 8.71 7.48 -15.04
CA GLN A 407 7.55 6.83 -14.42
C GLN A 407 6.21 7.44 -14.87
N LEU A 408 6.23 8.59 -15.57
CA LEU A 408 5.02 9.25 -16.04
C LEU A 408 4.46 8.48 -17.24
N LEU A 409 3.56 7.57 -16.93
CA LEU A 409 2.98 6.62 -17.87
C LEU A 409 1.51 6.91 -18.16
N ASP A 410 0.83 7.70 -17.34
CA ASP A 410 -0.59 8.00 -17.52
C ASP A 410 -0.82 9.48 -17.78
N ILE A 411 -1.12 9.83 -19.02
CA ILE A 411 -1.25 11.23 -19.45
C ILE A 411 -2.61 11.39 -20.12
N GLU A 412 -3.47 12.16 -19.46
CA GLU A 412 -4.85 12.32 -19.88
C GLU A 412 -5.23 13.78 -20.03
N PHE A 413 -5.59 14.17 -21.25
CA PHE A 413 -6.16 15.47 -21.58
C PHE A 413 -7.56 15.26 -22.17
N SER A 414 -8.60 15.59 -21.41
CA SER A 414 -10.00 15.38 -21.81
C SER A 414 -10.77 16.69 -21.78
N GLY A 415 -11.54 17.00 -22.82
CA GLY A 415 -12.33 18.23 -22.89
C GLY A 415 -11.48 19.48 -23.10
N THR A 416 -10.54 19.44 -24.04
CA THR A 416 -9.62 20.56 -24.30
C THR A 416 -9.93 21.28 -25.61
N ASN A 417 -9.28 22.42 -25.86
CA ASN A 417 -9.36 23.14 -27.13
C ASN A 417 -8.22 22.78 -28.10
N LEU A 418 -7.46 21.71 -27.85
CA LEU A 418 -6.34 21.29 -28.69
C LEU A 418 -6.80 20.82 -30.06
N THR A 419 -6.17 21.34 -31.11
CA THR A 419 -6.35 20.92 -32.51
C THR A 419 -5.17 20.13 -33.06
N THR A 420 -3.99 20.26 -32.44
CA THR A 420 -2.73 19.62 -32.82
C THR A 420 -1.90 19.30 -31.58
N LEU A 421 -0.89 18.44 -31.73
CA LEU A 421 0.14 18.16 -30.72
C LEU A 421 1.52 18.46 -31.31
N SER A 422 2.51 18.69 -30.46
CA SER A 422 3.90 18.87 -30.88
C SER A 422 4.42 17.63 -31.63
N HIS A 423 5.16 17.87 -32.70
CA HIS A 423 5.58 16.83 -33.63
C HIS A 423 6.60 15.84 -33.05
N ASP A 424 7.25 16.20 -31.96
CA ASP A 424 8.38 15.52 -31.32
C ASP A 424 8.01 14.83 -29.99
N LEU A 425 6.73 14.77 -29.60
CA LEU A 425 6.35 14.09 -28.35
C LEU A 425 6.80 12.63 -28.32
N HIS A 426 6.79 11.95 -29.47
CA HIS A 426 7.21 10.56 -29.63
C HIS A 426 8.71 10.32 -29.33
N THR A 427 9.55 11.37 -29.36
CA THR A 427 10.97 11.25 -28.99
C THR A 427 11.21 11.52 -27.51
N LYS A 428 10.26 12.18 -26.84
CA LYS A 428 10.35 12.65 -25.44
C LYS A 428 9.60 11.73 -24.48
N TRP A 429 8.34 11.44 -24.77
CA TRP A 429 7.48 10.63 -23.92
C TRP A 429 7.88 9.15 -23.98
N ILE A 430 7.56 8.44 -22.89
CA ILE A 430 8.01 7.05 -22.71
C ILE A 430 7.13 6.09 -23.52
N PRO A 431 7.69 5.01 -24.11
CA PRO A 431 6.89 3.93 -24.68
C PRO A 431 5.96 3.28 -23.65
N ARG A 432 4.86 2.68 -24.11
CA ARG A 432 3.78 2.07 -23.31
C ARG A 432 2.94 3.06 -22.47
N THR A 433 3.07 4.35 -22.74
CA THR A 433 2.22 5.38 -22.12
C THR A 433 0.74 5.13 -22.41
N VAL A 434 -0.11 5.44 -21.44
CA VAL A 434 -1.54 5.68 -21.58
C VAL A 434 -1.70 7.12 -22.03
N ALA A 435 -2.15 7.31 -23.27
CA ALA A 435 -2.34 8.64 -23.85
C ALA A 435 -3.84 8.83 -24.13
N VAL A 436 -4.46 9.74 -23.40
CA VAL A 436 -5.89 10.03 -23.52
C VAL A 436 -6.04 11.47 -23.98
N PHE A 437 -6.65 11.65 -25.15
CA PHE A 437 -6.89 12.94 -25.79
C PHE A 437 -8.35 13.01 -26.26
N GLU A 438 -9.25 13.10 -25.30
CA GLU A 438 -10.70 12.98 -25.51
C GLU A 438 -11.36 14.35 -25.58
N GLN A 439 -12.52 14.44 -26.23
CA GLN A 439 -13.35 15.65 -26.31
C GLN A 439 -12.51 16.90 -26.65
N SER A 440 -11.49 16.72 -27.47
CA SER A 440 -10.63 17.79 -27.95
C SER A 440 -11.16 18.27 -29.30
N ARG A 441 -10.34 18.92 -30.12
CA ARG A 441 -10.76 19.46 -31.43
C ARG A 441 -9.95 18.85 -32.58
N PHE A 442 -9.50 17.60 -32.42
CA PHE A 442 -8.76 16.91 -33.48
C PHE A 442 -9.69 16.54 -34.64
N THR A 443 -9.36 17.00 -35.84
CA THR A 443 -10.02 16.59 -37.09
C THR A 443 -9.31 15.42 -37.78
N SER A 444 -8.07 15.16 -37.37
CA SER A 444 -7.22 14.05 -37.82
C SER A 444 -6.33 13.60 -36.67
N VAL A 445 -5.83 12.36 -36.73
CA VAL A 445 -4.88 11.85 -35.72
C VAL A 445 -3.54 12.63 -35.81
N PRO A 446 -3.08 13.27 -34.72
CA PRO A 446 -1.77 13.91 -34.66
C PRO A 446 -0.62 12.98 -35.06
N GLU A 447 0.32 13.48 -35.87
CA GLU A 447 1.41 12.65 -36.44
C GLU A 447 2.24 11.98 -35.35
N THR A 448 2.57 12.69 -34.28
CA THR A 448 3.35 12.14 -33.17
C THR A 448 2.70 10.92 -32.52
N LEU A 449 1.37 10.80 -32.51
CA LEU A 449 0.67 9.65 -31.93
C LEU A 449 0.74 8.42 -32.83
N LYS A 450 1.00 8.59 -34.12
CA LYS A 450 1.24 7.48 -35.06
C LYS A 450 2.61 6.85 -34.79
N LEU A 451 3.60 7.69 -34.48
CA LEU A 451 5.00 7.29 -34.26
C LEU A 451 5.29 6.80 -32.84
N MET A 452 4.49 7.20 -31.86
CA MET A 452 4.68 6.87 -30.44
C MET A 452 4.15 5.47 -30.12
N ASP A 453 4.92 4.65 -29.40
CA ASP A 453 4.46 3.32 -28.95
C ASP A 453 3.49 3.45 -27.76
N VAL A 454 2.20 3.68 -28.04
CA VAL A 454 1.16 3.92 -27.03
C VAL A 454 0.47 2.62 -26.62
N GLY A 455 0.45 2.35 -25.32
CA GLY A 455 -0.20 1.16 -24.75
C GLY A 455 -1.72 1.26 -24.84
N TYR A 456 -2.27 2.26 -24.18
CA TYR A 456 -3.69 2.59 -24.19
C TYR A 456 -3.87 3.96 -24.83
N LEU A 457 -4.64 4.02 -25.92
CA LEU A 457 -4.91 5.27 -26.62
C LEU A 457 -6.39 5.55 -26.57
N SER A 458 -6.74 6.77 -26.17
CA SER A 458 -8.10 7.29 -26.33
C SER A 458 -8.13 8.58 -27.14
N LEU A 459 -9.00 8.60 -28.15
CA LEU A 459 -9.32 9.75 -28.99
C LEU A 459 -10.84 9.98 -29.04
N VAL A 460 -11.56 9.56 -27.99
CA VAL A 460 -13.02 9.58 -27.91
C VAL A 460 -13.58 10.99 -28.09
N LEU A 461 -14.71 11.10 -28.80
CA LEU A 461 -15.47 12.35 -28.98
C LEU A 461 -14.65 13.50 -29.59
N ASN A 462 -13.76 13.20 -30.53
CA ASN A 462 -13.14 14.19 -31.41
C ASN A 462 -13.93 14.32 -32.73
N GLN A 463 -13.32 14.94 -33.74
CA GLN A 463 -13.90 15.14 -35.08
C GLN A 463 -13.12 14.37 -36.14
N ILE A 464 -12.50 13.24 -35.76
CA ILE A 464 -11.63 12.45 -36.62
C ILE A 464 -12.47 11.64 -37.62
N THR A 465 -12.24 11.86 -38.91
CA THR A 465 -12.98 11.17 -39.98
C THR A 465 -12.35 9.86 -40.42
N GLU A 466 -11.06 9.67 -40.16
CA GLU A 466 -10.28 8.48 -40.54
C GLU A 466 -9.22 8.16 -39.49
N PHE A 467 -9.04 6.87 -39.20
CA PHE A 467 -7.98 6.39 -38.31
C PHE A 467 -6.88 5.73 -39.15
N PRO A 468 -5.60 6.10 -38.96
CA PRO A 468 -4.50 5.56 -39.75
C PRO A 468 -4.08 4.17 -39.20
N PRO A 469 -3.60 3.24 -40.05
CA PRO A 469 -3.26 1.87 -39.63
C PRO A 469 -2.16 1.79 -38.57
N GLU A 470 -1.30 2.81 -38.49
CA GLU A 470 -0.21 2.96 -37.53
C GLU A 470 -0.70 2.84 -36.08
N LEU A 471 -1.88 3.41 -35.77
CA LEU A 471 -2.42 3.36 -34.41
C LEU A 471 -2.65 1.94 -33.89
N PHE A 472 -2.91 1.00 -34.79
CA PHE A 472 -3.26 -0.38 -34.45
C PHE A 472 -2.06 -1.33 -34.57
N SER A 473 -0.97 -0.90 -35.20
CA SER A 473 0.22 -1.70 -35.48
C SER A 473 1.37 -1.46 -34.48
N GLN A 474 1.21 -0.52 -33.55
CA GLN A 474 2.18 -0.23 -32.49
C GLN A 474 2.47 -1.45 -31.61
N PRO A 475 3.75 -1.76 -31.30
CA PRO A 475 4.14 -2.98 -30.57
C PRO A 475 3.45 -3.19 -29.23
N SER A 476 3.15 -2.10 -28.52
CA SER A 476 2.53 -2.14 -27.20
C SER A 476 1.02 -1.89 -27.22
N ALA A 477 0.41 -1.72 -28.40
CA ALA A 477 -1.01 -1.42 -28.54
C ALA A 477 -1.89 -2.45 -27.84
N ARG A 478 -2.68 -2.03 -26.84
CA ARG A 478 -3.62 -2.91 -26.13
C ARG A 478 -5.07 -2.57 -26.42
N THR A 479 -5.49 -1.37 -26.05
CA THR A 479 -6.87 -0.92 -26.23
C THR A 479 -6.89 0.39 -27.00
N ARG A 480 -7.83 0.50 -27.94
CA ARG A 480 -8.10 1.72 -28.70
C ARG A 480 -9.50 2.20 -28.42
N TRP A 481 -9.62 3.34 -27.73
CA TRP A 481 -10.88 4.02 -27.45
C TRP A 481 -11.09 5.12 -28.49
N LEU A 482 -11.96 4.86 -29.46
CA LEU A 482 -12.15 5.71 -30.65
C LEU A 482 -13.61 6.14 -30.81
N ASN A 483 -14.42 5.94 -29.77
CA ASN A 483 -15.86 6.16 -29.73
C ASN A 483 -16.24 7.60 -30.13
N GLY A 484 -17.44 7.79 -30.67
CA GLY A 484 -18.01 9.12 -30.89
C GLY A 484 -17.34 9.97 -31.98
N ASN A 485 -16.42 9.39 -32.76
CA ASN A 485 -15.83 10.06 -33.93
C ASN A 485 -16.66 9.80 -35.20
N PRO A 486 -16.69 10.74 -36.16
CA PRO A 486 -17.46 10.61 -37.41
C PRO A 486 -16.84 9.64 -38.44
N VAL A 487 -16.11 8.61 -37.98
CA VAL A 487 -15.49 7.60 -38.84
C VAL A 487 -16.53 6.70 -39.50
N THR A 488 -16.35 6.42 -40.79
CA THR A 488 -17.28 5.59 -41.59
C THR A 488 -16.73 4.21 -41.91
N HIS A 489 -15.40 4.05 -41.93
CA HIS A 489 -14.71 2.82 -42.31
C HIS A 489 -13.41 2.67 -41.52
N MET A 490 -12.99 1.42 -41.33
CA MET A 490 -11.66 1.09 -40.81
C MET A 490 -10.65 0.96 -41.95
N PRO A 491 -9.33 1.08 -41.69
CA PRO A 491 -8.29 0.89 -42.70
C PRO A 491 -8.41 -0.45 -43.41
N SER A 492 -8.41 -0.45 -44.75
CA SER A 492 -8.54 -1.68 -45.54
C SER A 492 -7.34 -2.61 -45.38
N ASN A 493 -6.13 -2.04 -45.24
CA ASN A 493 -4.89 -2.79 -45.03
C ASN A 493 -4.35 -2.51 -43.64
N LEU A 494 -4.34 -3.54 -42.78
CA LEU A 494 -3.87 -3.42 -41.41
C LEU A 494 -3.12 -4.66 -40.96
N THR A 495 -1.92 -4.47 -40.39
CA THR A 495 -1.24 -5.51 -39.60
C THR A 495 -1.44 -5.21 -38.13
N LEU A 496 -2.41 -5.85 -37.52
CA LEU A 496 -2.74 -5.60 -36.12
C LEU A 496 -1.60 -6.05 -35.20
N SER A 497 -1.28 -5.25 -34.19
CA SER A 497 -0.36 -5.69 -33.14
C SER A 497 -0.96 -6.87 -32.35
N ARG A 498 -0.12 -7.86 -32.02
CA ARG A 498 -0.52 -9.06 -31.29
C ARG A 498 -0.97 -8.79 -29.85
N THR A 499 -0.69 -7.60 -29.34
CA THR A 499 -1.09 -7.19 -27.99
C THR A 499 -2.46 -6.54 -27.93
N VAL A 500 -3.09 -6.24 -29.08
CA VAL A 500 -4.40 -5.60 -29.11
C VAL A 500 -5.45 -6.58 -28.59
N VAL A 501 -6.23 -6.13 -27.61
CA VAL A 501 -7.30 -6.91 -27.00
C VAL A 501 -8.68 -6.28 -27.20
N ALA A 502 -8.73 -4.98 -27.50
CA ALA A 502 -10.00 -4.30 -27.72
C ALA A 502 -9.89 -3.07 -28.63
N ILE A 503 -10.86 -2.94 -29.54
CA ILE A 503 -11.08 -1.76 -30.37
C ILE A 503 -12.50 -1.28 -30.12
N ARG A 504 -12.65 -0.02 -29.70
CA ARG A 504 -13.95 0.58 -29.37
C ARG A 504 -14.28 1.70 -30.34
N LEU A 505 -15.39 1.54 -31.04
CA LEU A 505 -15.94 2.42 -32.07
C LEU A 505 -17.44 2.69 -31.82
N THR A 506 -17.87 2.62 -30.57
CA THR A 506 -19.24 2.91 -30.16
C THR A 506 -19.63 4.33 -30.57
N ALA A 507 -20.87 4.53 -31.00
CA ALA A 507 -21.40 5.82 -31.45
C ALA A 507 -20.59 6.49 -32.58
N THR A 508 -20.01 5.69 -33.48
CA THR A 508 -19.39 6.17 -34.73
C THR A 508 -20.34 5.97 -35.92
N ASN A 509 -19.93 6.40 -37.12
CA ASN A 509 -20.68 6.18 -38.36
C ASN A 509 -20.24 4.91 -39.11
N LEU A 510 -19.63 3.94 -38.42
CA LEU A 510 -19.10 2.72 -39.02
C LEU A 510 -20.20 1.87 -39.68
N THR A 511 -20.07 1.59 -40.98
CA THR A 511 -21.07 0.82 -41.74
C THR A 511 -20.68 -0.64 -41.99
N ASP A 512 -19.38 -0.94 -41.97
CA ASP A 512 -18.83 -2.24 -42.32
C ASP A 512 -17.44 -2.46 -41.67
N VAL A 513 -16.92 -3.69 -41.73
CA VAL A 513 -15.56 -4.05 -41.30
C VAL A 513 -14.74 -4.63 -42.46
N PRO A 514 -13.42 -4.37 -42.54
CA PRO A 514 -12.58 -4.91 -43.61
C PRO A 514 -12.31 -6.42 -43.48
N ASP A 515 -11.80 -7.05 -44.54
CA ASP A 515 -11.54 -8.49 -44.62
C ASP A 515 -10.63 -9.02 -43.51
N TRP A 516 -9.68 -8.23 -43.01
CA TRP A 516 -8.80 -8.65 -41.91
C TRP A 516 -9.56 -8.94 -40.62
N ALA A 517 -10.74 -8.34 -40.42
CA ALA A 517 -11.59 -8.60 -39.25
C ALA A 517 -12.22 -10.00 -39.30
N ASN A 518 -12.29 -10.63 -40.48
CA ASN A 518 -12.76 -12.00 -40.65
C ASN A 518 -11.71 -13.06 -40.26
N ASN A 519 -10.50 -12.65 -39.87
CA ASN A 519 -9.45 -13.56 -39.42
C ASN A 519 -9.82 -14.21 -38.08
N ALA A 520 -9.68 -15.53 -37.96
CA ALA A 520 -9.94 -16.29 -36.73
C ALA A 520 -9.08 -15.80 -35.53
N ASP A 521 -7.84 -15.38 -35.79
CA ASP A 521 -6.97 -14.82 -34.75
C ASP A 521 -7.56 -13.51 -34.20
N PHE A 522 -8.04 -12.64 -35.09
CA PHE A 522 -8.70 -11.38 -34.69
C PHE A 522 -9.95 -11.67 -33.85
N ILE A 523 -10.84 -12.52 -34.38
CA ILE A 523 -12.12 -12.85 -33.76
C ILE A 523 -11.97 -13.46 -32.36
N SER A 524 -10.91 -14.25 -32.14
CA SER A 524 -10.67 -14.93 -30.86
C SER A 524 -9.95 -14.07 -29.82
N THR A 525 -9.23 -13.02 -30.25
CA THR A 525 -8.36 -12.23 -29.35
C THR A 525 -8.85 -10.80 -29.12
N VAL A 526 -9.57 -10.22 -30.08
CA VAL A 526 -9.95 -8.81 -30.06
C VAL A 526 -11.45 -8.65 -29.84
N THR A 527 -11.80 -7.87 -28.83
CA THR A 527 -13.18 -7.40 -28.65
C THR A 527 -13.41 -6.15 -29.51
N LEU A 528 -14.26 -6.26 -30.53
CA LEU A 528 -14.72 -5.11 -31.32
C LEU A 528 -16.03 -4.59 -30.74
N ARG A 529 -16.02 -3.37 -30.19
CA ARG A 529 -17.24 -2.69 -29.72
C ARG A 529 -17.69 -1.66 -30.75
N ALA A 530 -18.95 -1.75 -31.18
CA ALA A 530 -19.50 -0.87 -32.20
C ALA A 530 -20.98 -0.50 -31.93
N GLY A 531 -21.43 -0.55 -30.68
CA GLY A 531 -22.80 -0.19 -30.33
C GLY A 531 -23.20 1.20 -30.83
N GLY A 532 -24.45 1.34 -31.28
CA GLY A 532 -24.97 2.61 -31.81
C GLY A 532 -24.42 3.02 -33.19
N THR A 533 -23.71 2.11 -33.90
CA THR A 533 -23.24 2.34 -35.28
C THR A 533 -24.24 1.79 -36.31
N PRO A 534 -24.20 2.27 -37.56
CA PRO A 534 -24.93 1.64 -38.68
C PRO A 534 -24.62 0.14 -38.86
N LEU A 535 -23.38 -0.29 -38.60
CA LEU A 535 -22.98 -1.71 -38.59
C LEU A 535 -23.81 -2.50 -37.58
N CYS A 536 -23.87 -2.05 -36.33
CA CYS A 536 -24.66 -2.74 -35.30
C CYS A 536 -26.16 -2.70 -35.58
N ALA A 537 -26.69 -1.61 -36.14
CA ALA A 537 -28.08 -1.56 -36.57
C ALA A 537 -28.41 -2.63 -37.64
N ARG A 538 -27.46 -2.91 -38.57
CA ARG A 538 -27.60 -4.00 -39.55
C ARG A 538 -27.57 -5.37 -38.88
N ILE A 539 -26.65 -5.59 -37.93
CA ILE A 539 -26.51 -6.85 -37.19
C ILE A 539 -27.77 -7.15 -36.37
N GLU A 540 -28.22 -6.18 -35.59
CA GLU A 540 -29.43 -6.29 -34.76
C GLU A 540 -30.66 -6.59 -35.63
N LYS A 541 -30.79 -5.93 -36.78
CA LYS A 541 -31.87 -6.20 -37.75
C LYS A 541 -31.81 -7.63 -38.31
N ALA A 542 -30.62 -8.11 -38.66
CA ALA A 542 -30.43 -9.48 -39.16
C ALA A 542 -30.83 -10.52 -38.10
N LEU A 543 -30.42 -10.30 -36.85
CA LEU A 543 -30.76 -11.17 -35.72
C LEU A 543 -32.26 -11.13 -35.40
N ALA A 544 -32.87 -9.95 -35.37
CA ALA A 544 -34.30 -9.80 -35.07
C ALA A 544 -35.21 -10.41 -36.14
N THR A 545 -34.80 -10.37 -37.41
CA THR A 545 -35.58 -10.91 -38.53
C THR A 545 -35.23 -12.37 -38.89
N GLY A 546 -34.14 -12.91 -38.33
CA GLY A 546 -33.57 -14.20 -38.74
C GLY A 546 -32.98 -14.20 -40.16
N ASN A 547 -32.93 -13.05 -40.84
CA ASN A 547 -32.46 -12.95 -42.21
C ASN A 547 -30.95 -12.62 -42.27
N LEU A 548 -30.13 -13.67 -42.19
CA LEU A 548 -28.66 -13.55 -42.23
C LEU A 548 -28.09 -13.04 -43.57
N SER A 549 -28.91 -12.92 -44.63
CA SER A 549 -28.45 -12.31 -45.89
C SER A 549 -28.08 -10.83 -45.74
N ILE A 550 -28.60 -10.15 -44.69
CA ILE A 550 -28.32 -8.73 -44.37
C ILE A 550 -26.86 -8.51 -43.94
N VAL A 551 -26.22 -9.55 -43.39
CA VAL A 551 -24.85 -9.54 -42.84
C VAL A 551 -23.96 -10.58 -43.53
N ALA A 552 -24.29 -10.95 -44.77
CA ALA A 552 -23.56 -11.99 -45.51
C ALA A 552 -22.09 -11.62 -45.76
N ASP A 553 -21.81 -10.32 -45.90
CA ASP A 553 -20.49 -9.68 -46.00
C ASP A 553 -19.62 -9.88 -44.75
N ILE A 554 -20.24 -9.91 -43.56
CA ILE A 554 -19.55 -10.00 -42.26
C ILE A 554 -19.90 -11.28 -41.48
N LYS A 555 -20.30 -12.34 -42.21
CA LYS A 555 -20.85 -13.57 -41.64
C LYS A 555 -19.96 -14.28 -40.60
N ASN A 556 -18.66 -14.00 -40.59
CA ASN A 556 -17.70 -14.65 -39.68
C ASN A 556 -17.55 -13.91 -38.35
N ILE A 557 -17.96 -12.64 -38.26
CA ILE A 557 -17.71 -11.78 -37.09
C ILE A 557 -18.99 -11.16 -36.50
N TYR A 558 -20.12 -11.16 -37.22
CA TYR A 558 -21.33 -10.45 -36.77
C TYR A 558 -21.81 -10.82 -35.36
N ASP A 559 -21.64 -12.06 -34.91
CA ASP A 559 -22.03 -12.55 -33.57
C ASP A 559 -20.99 -12.22 -32.48
N LYS A 560 -19.85 -11.66 -32.86
CA LYS A 560 -18.71 -11.30 -32.01
C LYS A 560 -18.54 -9.79 -31.84
N VAL A 561 -19.21 -9.00 -32.68
CA VAL A 561 -19.28 -7.54 -32.50
C VAL A 561 -20.15 -7.24 -31.29
N ASP A 562 -19.58 -6.53 -30.32
CA ASP A 562 -20.30 -6.04 -29.15
C ASP A 562 -21.07 -4.77 -29.52
N CYS A 563 -22.39 -4.93 -29.68
CA CYS A 563 -23.32 -3.86 -30.02
C CYS A 563 -23.90 -3.13 -28.80
N THR A 564 -23.36 -3.35 -27.59
CA THR A 564 -23.78 -2.62 -26.39
C THR A 564 -23.56 -1.11 -26.58
N VAL A 565 -24.61 -0.33 -26.37
CA VAL A 565 -24.56 1.14 -26.40
C VAL A 565 -24.07 1.64 -25.05
N PHE A 566 -22.97 2.38 -25.05
CA PHE A 566 -22.44 3.05 -23.88
C PHE A 566 -22.76 4.54 -23.94
N THR A 567 -23.00 5.15 -22.78
CA THR A 567 -23.30 6.58 -22.65
C THR A 567 -22.62 7.15 -21.42
N GLY A 568 -22.44 8.47 -21.36
CA GLY A 568 -21.75 9.13 -20.25
C GLY A 568 -20.31 8.64 -20.08
N ASP A 569 -19.90 8.42 -18.82
CA ASP A 569 -18.52 8.02 -18.48
C ASP A 569 -18.12 6.62 -18.96
N ASP A 570 -19.07 5.76 -19.36
CA ASP A 570 -18.73 4.47 -19.96
C ASP A 570 -18.26 4.60 -21.43
N LEU A 571 -18.56 5.74 -22.06
CA LEU A 571 -18.13 6.05 -23.43
C LEU A 571 -16.69 6.56 -23.48
N THR A 572 -16.22 7.22 -22.41
CA THR A 572 -14.90 7.84 -22.27
C THR A 572 -13.99 7.01 -21.39
N TYR A 573 -12.67 7.21 -21.53
CA TYR A 573 -11.68 6.61 -20.66
C TYR A 573 -11.61 7.38 -19.32
N TYR A 574 -11.56 8.71 -19.39
CA TYR A 574 -11.63 9.56 -18.20
C TYR A 574 -13.11 9.75 -17.79
N PRO A 575 -13.48 9.54 -16.51
CA PRO A 575 -14.85 9.72 -16.03
C PRO A 575 -15.17 11.20 -15.75
N SER A 576 -15.27 12.00 -16.81
CA SER A 576 -15.44 13.46 -16.75
C SER A 576 -16.73 13.92 -16.07
N ILE A 577 -17.82 13.16 -16.17
CA ILE A 577 -19.12 13.51 -15.56
C ILE A 577 -19.04 13.29 -14.05
N ALA A 578 -18.47 12.17 -13.60
CA ALA A 578 -18.26 11.89 -12.18
C ALA A 578 -17.35 12.93 -11.51
N GLU A 579 -16.37 13.48 -12.23
CA GLU A 579 -15.43 14.49 -11.70
C GLU A 579 -16.14 15.77 -11.24
N ALA A 580 -17.23 16.19 -11.91
CA ALA A 580 -17.98 17.40 -11.54
C ALA A 580 -18.62 17.33 -10.13
N ILE A 581 -18.81 16.13 -9.57
CA ILE A 581 -19.38 15.94 -8.23
C ILE A 581 -18.50 16.59 -7.15
N TYR A 582 -17.18 16.62 -7.36
CA TYR A 582 -16.22 17.14 -6.39
C TYR A 582 -16.25 18.66 -6.21
N ASP A 583 -16.87 19.41 -7.13
CA ASP A 583 -17.03 20.86 -6.98
C ASP A 583 -17.88 21.22 -5.76
N ASN A 584 -18.85 20.36 -5.42
CA ASN A 584 -19.76 20.58 -4.29
C ASN A 584 -19.28 19.93 -2.98
N MET A 585 -18.21 19.15 -2.99
CA MET A 585 -17.70 18.50 -1.78
C MET A 585 -16.90 19.47 -0.88
N PRO A 586 -17.08 19.45 0.45
CA PRO A 586 -16.21 20.18 1.35
C PRO A 586 -14.75 19.74 1.18
N MET A 587 -13.78 20.65 1.28
CA MET A 587 -12.35 20.27 1.24
C MET A 587 -11.97 19.22 2.30
N ASN A 588 -12.71 19.17 3.42
CA ASN A 588 -12.44 18.27 4.54
C ASN A 588 -13.41 17.08 4.60
N SER A 589 -14.11 16.74 3.51
CA SER A 589 -14.99 15.56 3.54
C SER A 589 -14.15 14.29 3.55
N HIS A 590 -13.89 13.77 4.75
CA HIS A 590 -13.35 12.44 4.96
C HIS A 590 -14.36 11.40 4.44
N PHE A 591 -13.96 10.60 3.45
CA PHE A 591 -14.63 9.34 3.12
C PHE A 591 -14.09 8.20 3.98
#